data_AF-A0A7G8WU48-F1
#
_entry.id   AF-A0A7G8WU48-F1
#
_cell.length_a   1.000
_cell.length_b   1.000
_cell.length_c   1.000
_cell.angle_alpha   90.00
_cell.angle_beta   90.00
_cell.angle_gamma   90.00
#
_symmetry.space_group_name_H-M   'P 1'
#
loop_
_entity.id
_entity.type
_entity.pdbx_description
1 polymer ?
#
loop_
_entity_poly.entity_id
_entity_poly.type
_entity_poly.pdbx_seq_one_letter_code
_entity_poly.pdbx_strand_id
1 'polypeptide(L)'
;MVAQVYGDSTASNFTLTEDDGTSVNYQTGAQRTTPISQQLSGSVETVNIAASSGTYAGAPSARSNVVQLVTDSTQASAVTLNGSALTQLANKAAFDAATSGWYSAGGNLVIAKSASTAVGTAKSFQFTLGQTPVSETFTCNNGTTTSGQSVYAVGSIPQLGAWAPASAVLLSPTSYPTWTGTISGLPANTAITWKCIKRQEANYPATADAWQPGSNNAFSTPATGSGRTSAGSF
;
A
#
# COMPACT_ATOMS: atom_id res chain seq x y z
N MET A 1 -3.50 -9.00 14.31
CA MET A 1 -4.82 -8.36 14.12
C MET A 1 -4.72 -7.42 12.94
N VAL A 2 -5.74 -7.37 12.08
CA VAL A 2 -5.85 -6.38 11.00
C VAL A 2 -7.08 -5.52 11.28
N ALA A 3 -6.96 -4.20 11.21
CA ALA A 3 -8.08 -3.27 11.26
C ALA A 3 -8.09 -2.44 9.97
N GLN A 4 -9.19 -2.51 9.22
CA GLN A 4 -9.45 -1.58 8.14
C GLN A 4 -10.21 -0.38 8.71
N VAL A 5 -9.68 0.81 8.46
CA VAL A 5 -10.13 2.05 9.08
C VAL A 5 -10.42 3.06 7.98
N TYR A 6 -11.59 3.69 8.07
CA TYR A 6 -11.94 4.87 7.28
C TYR A 6 -11.74 6.07 8.20
N GLY A 7 -10.75 6.90 7.90
CA GLY A 7 -10.44 8.09 8.69
C GLY A 7 -11.56 9.13 8.55
N ASP A 8 -11.93 9.78 9.65
CA ASP A 8 -12.93 10.85 9.66
C ASP A 8 -12.60 11.85 10.77
N SER A 9 -12.94 13.12 10.55
CA SER A 9 -12.84 14.16 11.59
C SER A 9 -13.68 13.85 12.85
N THR A 10 -14.78 13.12 12.66
CA THR A 10 -15.64 12.57 13.69
C THR A 10 -14.98 11.33 14.28
N ALA A 11 -14.62 11.40 15.55
CA ALA A 11 -14.05 10.25 16.24
C ALA A 11 -15.03 9.07 16.22
N SER A 12 -14.51 7.88 15.90
CA SER A 12 -15.27 6.63 16.00
C SER A 12 -14.46 5.56 16.73
N ASN A 13 -15.17 4.57 17.26
CA ASN A 13 -14.55 3.48 18.01
C ASN A 13 -15.23 2.14 17.74
N PHE A 14 -14.47 1.08 17.93
CA PHE A 14 -14.90 -0.30 17.85
C PHE A 14 -14.17 -1.09 18.94
N THR A 15 -14.89 -1.91 19.71
CA THR A 15 -14.25 -2.81 20.69
C THR A 15 -14.19 -4.20 20.11
N LEU A 16 -12.97 -4.69 19.85
CA LEU A 16 -12.74 -6.09 19.47
C LEU A 16 -12.89 -6.95 20.73
N THR A 17 -13.83 -7.92 20.68
CA THR A 17 -14.02 -8.92 21.73
C THR A 17 -13.57 -10.30 21.23
N GLU A 18 -12.85 -11.02 22.05
CA GLU A 18 -12.36 -12.38 21.78
C GLU A 18 -12.69 -13.29 22.97
N ASP A 19 -13.27 -14.46 22.71
CA ASP A 19 -13.57 -15.50 23.70
C ASP A 19 -13.31 -16.91 23.10
N ASP A 20 -13.83 -17.96 23.73
CA ASP A 20 -13.67 -19.34 23.25
C ASP A 20 -14.66 -19.72 22.14
N GLY A 21 -15.62 -18.85 21.79
CA GLY A 21 -16.63 -19.06 20.76
C GLY A 21 -17.59 -20.23 21.01
N THR A 22 -17.58 -20.86 22.18
CA THR A 22 -18.32 -22.11 22.44
C THR A 22 -19.06 -22.13 23.77
N SER A 23 -18.59 -21.39 24.78
CA SER A 23 -19.20 -21.33 26.10
C SER A 23 -19.86 -19.98 26.38
N VAL A 24 -20.58 -19.89 27.49
CA VAL A 24 -21.14 -18.63 28.02
C VAL A 24 -20.23 -17.96 29.04
N ASN A 25 -18.97 -18.41 29.19
CA ASN A 25 -18.06 -17.90 30.21
C ASN A 25 -17.74 -16.40 30.03
N TYR A 26 -17.98 -15.83 28.85
CA TYR A 26 -17.93 -14.39 28.60
C TYR A 26 -18.84 -13.60 29.56
N GLN A 27 -19.97 -14.18 30.01
CA GLN A 27 -20.88 -13.56 30.99
C GLN A 27 -20.22 -13.38 32.36
N THR A 28 -19.23 -14.22 32.68
CA THR A 28 -18.40 -14.13 33.90
C THR A 28 -17.04 -13.47 33.64
N GLY A 29 -16.86 -12.85 32.47
CA GLY A 29 -15.67 -12.06 32.14
C GLY A 29 -14.55 -12.82 31.43
N ALA A 30 -14.73 -14.10 31.07
CA ALA A 30 -13.76 -14.90 30.32
C ALA A 30 -13.70 -14.52 28.83
N GLN A 31 -13.60 -13.22 28.57
CA GLN A 31 -13.40 -12.61 27.27
C GLN A 31 -12.18 -11.68 27.35
N ARG A 32 -11.62 -11.32 26.20
CA ARG A 32 -10.67 -10.21 26.07
C ARG A 32 -11.30 -9.12 25.22
N THR A 33 -11.20 -7.88 25.66
CA THR A 33 -11.60 -6.71 24.88
C THR A 33 -10.38 -5.88 24.50
N THR A 34 -10.42 -5.28 23.31
CA THR A 34 -9.42 -4.33 22.82
C THR A 34 -10.13 -3.17 22.14
N PRO A 35 -10.25 -2.01 22.81
CA PRO A 35 -10.77 -0.80 22.17
C PRO A 35 -9.87 -0.34 21.04
N ILE A 36 -10.48 -0.04 19.90
CA ILE A 36 -9.85 0.54 18.72
C ILE A 36 -10.60 1.83 18.41
N SER A 37 -9.90 2.93 18.13
CA SER A 37 -10.52 4.19 17.74
C SER A 37 -9.77 4.85 16.60
N GLN A 38 -10.45 5.71 15.87
CA GLN A 38 -9.87 6.57 14.85
C GLN A 38 -10.32 8.01 15.06
N GLN A 39 -9.49 8.96 14.66
CA GLN A 39 -9.86 10.37 14.52
C GLN A 39 -8.86 11.10 13.62
N LEU A 40 -9.38 11.78 12.60
CA LEU A 40 -8.65 12.75 11.81
C LEU A 40 -8.65 14.11 12.53
N SER A 41 -7.46 14.65 12.81
CA SER A 41 -7.30 16.02 13.30
C SER A 41 -6.33 16.79 12.41
N GLY A 42 -6.85 17.79 11.70
CA GLY A 42 -6.08 18.47 10.66
C GLY A 42 -5.66 17.48 9.57
N SER A 43 -4.36 17.27 9.42
CA SER A 43 -3.79 16.30 8.48
C SER A 43 -3.35 14.99 9.13
N VAL A 44 -3.60 14.77 10.42
CA VAL A 44 -3.12 13.58 11.13
C VAL A 44 -4.30 12.67 11.47
N GLU A 45 -4.36 11.53 10.81
CA GLU A 45 -5.27 10.45 11.18
C GLU A 45 -4.63 9.60 12.27
N THR A 46 -5.30 9.47 13.41
CA THR A 46 -4.80 8.71 14.55
C THR A 46 -5.64 7.46 14.78
N VAL A 47 -5.05 6.30 14.55
CA VAL A 47 -5.66 5.01 14.90
C VAL A 47 -5.04 4.49 16.19
N ASN A 48 -5.84 4.48 17.26
CA ASN A 48 -5.44 3.94 18.54
C ASN A 48 -5.94 2.51 18.70
N ILE A 49 -5.06 1.63 19.13
CA ILE A 49 -5.37 0.28 19.61
C ILE A 49 -4.98 0.29 21.08
N ALA A 50 -5.96 0.37 21.96
CA ALA A 50 -5.75 0.44 23.39
C ALA A 50 -5.16 -0.88 23.94
N ALA A 51 -4.69 -0.84 25.18
CA ALA A 51 -4.30 -2.04 25.90
C ALA A 51 -5.49 -3.01 25.99
N SER A 52 -5.28 -4.27 25.64
CA SER A 52 -6.30 -5.29 25.82
C SER A 52 -6.55 -5.55 27.30
N SER A 53 -7.79 -5.86 27.67
CA SER A 53 -8.17 -6.25 29.04
C SER A 53 -9.07 -7.49 29.04
N GLY A 54 -9.14 -8.20 30.17
CA GLY A 54 -9.97 -9.39 30.35
C GLY A 54 -9.19 -10.66 30.72
N THR A 55 -9.91 -11.75 30.99
CA THR A 55 -9.35 -12.98 31.61
C THR A 55 -9.35 -14.19 30.68
N TYR A 56 -9.72 -14.03 29.41
CA TYR A 56 -9.69 -15.14 28.45
C TYR A 56 -8.27 -15.71 28.28
N ALA A 57 -8.03 -16.93 28.75
CA ALA A 57 -6.71 -17.56 28.76
C ALA A 57 -6.21 -17.97 27.36
N GLY A 58 -7.10 -18.19 26.40
CA GLY A 58 -6.74 -18.54 25.02
C GLY A 58 -6.20 -17.38 24.19
N ALA A 59 -6.17 -16.19 24.76
CA ALA A 59 -5.82 -14.96 24.08
C ALA A 59 -4.28 -14.78 24.05
N PRO A 60 -3.62 -14.53 22.89
CA PRO A 60 -2.17 -14.36 22.84
C PRO A 60 -1.69 -13.17 23.66
N SER A 61 -0.54 -13.30 24.33
CA SER A 61 0.07 -12.26 25.16
C SER A 61 0.73 -11.13 24.36
N ALA A 62 1.07 -11.38 23.09
CA ALA A 62 1.63 -10.41 22.16
C ALA A 62 1.13 -10.64 20.74
N ARG A 63 1.08 -9.57 19.93
CA ARG A 63 0.76 -9.65 18.49
C ARG A 63 1.26 -8.43 17.74
N SER A 64 1.49 -8.60 16.45
CA SER A 64 1.54 -7.48 15.51
C SER A 64 0.13 -6.97 15.21
N ASN A 65 0.06 -5.69 14.92
CA ASN A 65 -1.15 -5.02 14.47
C ASN A 65 -0.90 -4.42 13.09
N VAL A 66 -1.82 -4.66 12.16
CA VAL A 66 -1.85 -4.04 10.84
C VAL A 66 -3.04 -3.09 10.79
N VAL A 67 -2.78 -1.84 10.42
CA VAL A 67 -3.81 -0.83 10.14
C VAL A 67 -3.84 -0.60 8.65
N GLN A 68 -4.98 -0.82 8.03
CA GLN A 68 -5.29 -0.50 6.65
C GLN A 68 -6.12 0.77 6.64
N LEU A 69 -5.46 1.91 6.45
CA LEU A 69 -6.13 3.21 6.44
C LEU A 69 -6.57 3.58 5.02
N VAL A 70 -7.88 3.68 4.83
CA VAL A 70 -8.48 4.27 3.62
C VAL A 70 -8.47 5.78 3.78
N THR A 71 -7.95 6.48 2.76
CA THR A 71 -7.80 7.94 2.73
C THR A 71 -8.71 8.57 1.68
N ASP A 72 -9.02 9.86 1.81
CA ASP A 72 -9.79 10.60 0.81
C ASP A 72 -8.85 11.27 -0.20
N SER A 73 -8.46 10.53 -1.25
CA SER A 73 -7.65 11.02 -2.38
C SER A 73 -6.32 11.70 -2.00
N THR A 74 -5.82 11.42 -0.80
CA THR A 74 -4.54 11.92 -0.29
C THR A 74 -3.63 10.75 0.05
N GLN A 75 -2.33 10.99 0.07
CA GLN A 75 -1.35 10.01 0.53
C GLN A 75 -0.77 10.41 1.89
N ALA A 76 -0.25 9.41 2.60
CA ALA A 76 0.54 9.66 3.79
C ALA A 76 1.97 10.07 3.39
N SER A 77 2.48 11.15 3.99
CA SER A 77 3.89 11.56 3.90
C SER A 77 4.75 10.91 4.99
N ALA A 78 4.13 10.52 6.11
CA ALA A 78 4.78 9.86 7.22
C ALA A 78 3.77 9.01 7.99
N VAL A 79 4.28 7.97 8.65
CA VAL A 79 3.54 7.21 9.65
C VAL A 79 4.41 7.05 10.88
N THR A 80 3.86 7.31 12.07
CA THR A 80 4.52 7.02 13.34
C THR A 80 3.74 5.99 14.14
N LEU A 81 4.44 5.25 14.99
CA LEU A 81 3.88 4.38 16.01
C LEU A 81 4.37 4.86 17.37
N ASN A 82 3.46 5.31 18.23
CA ASN A 82 3.78 5.88 19.54
C ASN A 82 4.85 6.99 19.45
N GLY A 83 4.74 7.85 18.42
CA GLY A 83 5.69 8.93 18.13
C GLY A 83 6.99 8.52 17.43
N SER A 84 7.30 7.23 17.31
CA SER A 84 8.47 6.74 16.56
C SER A 84 8.14 6.57 15.09
N ALA A 85 8.95 7.13 14.19
CA ALA A 85 8.75 7.00 12.75
C ALA A 85 8.83 5.54 12.29
N LEU A 86 7.86 5.11 11.48
CA LEU A 86 7.90 3.83 10.78
C LEU A 86 8.58 4.01 9.42
N THR A 87 9.40 3.04 9.04
CA THR A 87 10.03 3.00 7.72
C THR A 87 8.98 2.86 6.62
N GLN A 88 9.03 3.73 5.61
CA GLN A 88 8.27 3.57 4.37
C GLN A 88 8.91 2.46 3.52
N LEU A 89 8.11 1.48 3.13
CA LEU A 89 8.51 0.31 2.37
C LEU A 89 8.04 0.47 0.92
N ALA A 90 8.82 -0.05 -0.01
CA ALA A 90 8.59 0.21 -1.43
C ALA A 90 7.29 -0.43 -1.98
N ASN A 91 6.89 -1.59 -1.45
CA ASN A 91 5.77 -2.37 -1.95
C ASN A 91 5.32 -3.43 -0.95
N LYS A 92 4.29 -4.19 -1.33
CA LYS A 92 3.72 -5.26 -0.52
C LYS A 92 4.73 -6.35 -0.15
N ALA A 93 5.63 -6.75 -1.05
CA ALA A 93 6.61 -7.80 -0.75
C ALA A 93 7.62 -7.33 0.31
N ALA A 94 8.11 -6.09 0.19
CA ALA A 94 8.95 -5.48 1.21
C ALA A 94 8.20 -5.30 2.54
N PHE A 95 6.91 -4.95 2.47
CA PHE A 95 6.03 -4.92 3.63
C PHE A 95 5.93 -6.28 4.29
N ASP A 96 5.56 -7.34 3.57
CA ASP A 96 5.38 -8.68 4.11
C ASP A 96 6.66 -9.20 4.79
N ALA A 97 7.83 -8.92 4.21
CA ALA A 97 9.14 -9.32 4.75
C ALA A 97 9.58 -8.52 5.99
N ALA A 98 9.15 -7.26 6.15
CA ALA A 98 9.55 -6.42 7.27
C ALA A 98 8.87 -6.85 8.58
N THR A 99 9.43 -6.51 9.74
CA THR A 99 8.76 -6.71 11.05
C THR A 99 7.80 -5.56 11.38
N SER A 100 8.14 -4.35 10.96
CA SER A 100 7.36 -3.12 11.10
C SER A 100 7.58 -2.20 9.90
N GLY A 101 6.66 -1.28 9.65
CA GLY A 101 6.78 -0.31 8.57
C GLY A 101 5.43 0.02 7.95
N TRP A 102 5.44 0.80 6.89
CA TRP A 102 4.23 1.16 6.16
C TRP A 102 4.51 1.30 4.67
N TYR A 103 3.48 1.21 3.83
CA TYR A 103 3.61 1.53 2.40
C TYR A 103 2.29 2.07 1.85
N SER A 104 2.38 2.82 0.74
CA SER A 104 1.22 3.21 -0.05
C SER A 104 0.78 2.05 -0.93
N ALA A 105 -0.40 1.49 -0.64
CA ALA A 105 -0.94 0.33 -1.36
C ALA A 105 -1.68 0.71 -2.66
N GLY A 106 -1.70 1.99 -3.02
CA GLY A 106 -2.49 2.52 -4.15
C GLY A 106 -3.98 2.59 -3.80
N GLY A 107 -4.79 3.14 -4.72
CA GLY A 107 -6.25 3.20 -4.53
C GLY A 107 -6.69 3.88 -3.23
N ASN A 108 -5.98 4.93 -2.81
CA ASN A 108 -6.20 5.64 -1.54
C ASN A 108 -6.07 4.75 -0.28
N LEU A 109 -5.18 3.77 -0.31
CA LEU A 109 -4.92 2.89 0.82
C LEU A 109 -3.48 3.04 1.31
N VAL A 110 -3.31 3.27 2.61
CA VAL A 110 -2.02 3.24 3.30
C VAL A 110 -2.06 2.12 4.33
N ILE A 111 -1.06 1.24 4.31
CA ILE A 111 -1.01 0.10 5.23
C ILE A 111 0.22 0.25 6.11
N ALA A 112 0.01 0.22 7.43
CA ALA A 112 1.07 0.24 8.43
C ALA A 112 1.00 -0.99 9.33
N LYS A 113 2.16 -1.46 9.81
CA LYS A 113 2.22 -2.52 10.82
C LYS A 113 3.24 -2.26 11.92
N SER A 114 2.90 -2.73 13.10
CA SER A 114 3.84 -2.85 14.22
C SER A 114 4.55 -4.19 14.21
N ALA A 115 5.72 -4.24 14.84
CA ALA A 115 6.27 -5.50 15.31
C ALA A 115 5.32 -6.17 16.34
N SER A 116 5.59 -7.43 16.68
CA SER A 116 4.86 -8.10 17.75
C SER A 116 5.21 -7.47 19.08
N THR A 117 4.22 -6.94 19.79
CA THR A 117 4.38 -6.40 21.15
C THR A 117 3.28 -6.90 22.06
N ALA A 118 3.47 -6.77 23.37
CA ALA A 118 2.48 -7.16 24.36
C ALA A 118 1.11 -6.51 24.07
N VAL A 119 0.04 -7.29 24.26
CA VAL A 119 -1.34 -6.81 24.05
C VAL A 119 -1.76 -5.78 25.09
N GLY A 120 -1.13 -5.77 26.26
CA GLY A 120 -1.30 -4.74 27.29
C GLY A 120 -0.62 -3.41 26.96
N THR A 121 0.13 -3.32 25.85
CA THR A 121 0.76 -2.07 25.41
C THR A 121 -0.13 -1.42 24.35
N ALA A 122 -0.63 -0.22 24.67
CA ALA A 122 -1.36 0.59 23.72
C ALA A 122 -0.47 1.00 22.53
N LYS A 123 -1.09 1.13 21.36
CA LYS A 123 -0.45 1.50 20.09
C LYS A 123 -1.22 2.64 19.46
N SER A 124 -0.55 3.73 19.16
CA SER A 124 -1.07 4.88 18.44
C SER A 124 -0.37 4.97 17.09
N PHE A 125 -1.05 4.55 16.03
CA PHE A 125 -0.61 4.79 14.67
C PHE A 125 -1.07 6.18 14.24
N GLN A 126 -0.15 7.03 13.83
CA GLN A 126 -0.46 8.37 13.33
C GLN A 126 0.00 8.48 11.88
N PHE A 127 -0.94 8.75 10.99
CA PHE A 127 -0.70 8.92 9.56
C PHE A 127 -0.77 10.40 9.23
N THR A 128 0.34 10.98 8.78
CA THR A 128 0.37 12.38 8.30
C THR A 128 -0.08 12.39 6.85
N LEU A 129 -1.32 12.80 6.62
CA LEU A 129 -2.00 12.84 5.33
C LEU A 129 -1.83 14.20 4.62
N GLY A 130 -2.47 14.34 3.47
CA GLY A 130 -2.43 15.56 2.64
C GLY A 130 -1.27 15.61 1.66
N GLN A 131 -0.49 14.53 1.51
CA GLN A 131 0.51 14.47 0.45
C GLN A 131 -0.18 14.28 -0.90
N THR A 132 -0.03 15.27 -1.77
CA THR A 132 -0.56 15.23 -3.14
C THR A 132 0.16 14.15 -3.93
N PRO A 133 -0.58 13.23 -4.59
CA PRO A 133 0.02 12.29 -5.52
C PRO A 133 0.76 13.00 -6.66
N VAL A 134 1.78 12.35 -7.20
CA VAL A 134 2.51 12.86 -8.37
C VAL A 134 2.17 12.05 -9.63
N SER A 135 2.50 12.60 -10.80
CA SER A 135 2.30 11.93 -12.08
C SER A 135 3.61 11.89 -12.86
N GLU A 136 3.90 10.75 -13.47
CA GLU A 136 5.13 10.54 -14.24
C GLU A 136 4.83 9.94 -15.61
N THR A 137 5.61 10.33 -16.61
CA THR A 137 5.51 9.80 -17.97
C THR A 137 6.47 8.63 -18.13
N PHE A 138 5.92 7.51 -18.59
CA PHE A 138 6.67 6.29 -18.88
C PHE A 138 6.78 6.14 -20.39
N THR A 139 8.01 5.96 -20.87
CA THR A 139 8.32 5.83 -22.29
C THR A 139 9.01 4.49 -22.54
N CYS A 140 8.48 3.71 -23.48
CA CYS A 140 9.08 2.48 -23.97
C CYS A 140 9.48 2.66 -25.43
N ASN A 141 10.78 2.75 -25.68
CA ASN A 141 11.34 2.83 -27.02
C ASN A 141 11.44 1.44 -27.66
N ASN A 142 11.48 1.40 -29.00
CA ASN A 142 11.65 0.17 -29.79
C ASN A 142 10.59 -0.92 -29.52
N GLY A 143 9.39 -0.52 -29.09
CA GLY A 143 8.25 -1.38 -28.80
C GLY A 143 7.50 -1.83 -30.05
N THR A 144 8.17 -2.49 -30.98
CA THR A 144 7.52 -3.07 -32.17
C THR A 144 6.55 -4.18 -31.77
N THR A 145 5.33 -4.16 -32.29
CA THR A 145 4.29 -5.14 -31.92
C THR A 145 3.83 -5.96 -33.12
N THR A 146 3.32 -7.15 -32.84
CA THR A 146 2.55 -7.96 -33.81
C THR A 146 1.06 -7.70 -33.65
N SER A 147 0.24 -8.17 -34.60
CA SER A 147 -1.22 -8.04 -34.51
C SER A 147 -1.74 -8.55 -33.16
N GLY A 148 -2.59 -7.75 -32.51
CA GLY A 148 -3.18 -8.07 -31.20
C GLY A 148 -2.31 -7.74 -29.98
N GLN A 149 -1.09 -7.22 -30.15
CA GLN A 149 -0.17 -6.92 -29.06
C GLN A 149 0.00 -5.41 -28.83
N SER A 150 0.11 -5.01 -27.55
CA SER A 150 0.52 -3.66 -27.16
C SER A 150 1.69 -3.66 -26.18
N VAL A 151 2.24 -2.47 -25.92
CA VAL A 151 3.29 -2.24 -24.94
C VAL A 151 2.70 -1.66 -23.65
N TYR A 152 3.16 -2.20 -22.52
CA TYR A 152 2.74 -1.81 -21.19
C TYR A 152 3.93 -1.48 -20.29
N ALA A 153 3.71 -0.68 -19.26
CA ALA A 153 4.63 -0.49 -18.15
C ALA A 153 4.18 -1.32 -16.93
N VAL A 154 5.10 -2.10 -16.36
CA VAL A 154 4.85 -2.88 -15.14
C VAL A 154 5.99 -2.64 -14.15
N GLY A 155 5.71 -2.60 -12.85
CA GLY A 155 6.73 -2.27 -11.87
C GLY A 155 6.34 -2.56 -10.43
N SER A 156 7.25 -2.19 -9.53
CA SER A 156 7.25 -2.54 -8.11
C SER A 156 6.07 -2.03 -7.29
N ILE A 157 5.47 -0.91 -7.66
CA ILE A 157 4.36 -0.32 -6.91
C ILE A 157 2.99 -0.76 -7.45
N PRO A 158 1.92 -0.73 -6.63
CA PRO A 158 0.58 -1.14 -7.06
C PRO A 158 0.05 -0.36 -8.27
N GLN A 159 0.36 0.92 -8.40
CA GLN A 159 0.01 1.75 -9.56
C GLN A 159 0.66 1.28 -10.87
N LEU A 160 1.69 0.42 -10.78
CA LEU A 160 2.35 -0.24 -11.91
C LEU A 160 2.14 -1.77 -11.87
N GLY A 161 1.11 -2.24 -11.15
CA GLY A 161 0.73 -3.64 -11.11
C GLY A 161 1.56 -4.54 -10.19
N ALA A 162 2.47 -3.98 -9.38
CA ALA A 162 3.31 -4.74 -8.43
C ALA A 162 3.98 -5.98 -9.07
N TRP A 163 4.57 -5.80 -10.25
CA TRP A 163 5.19 -6.83 -11.08
C TRP A 163 4.25 -7.88 -11.69
N ALA A 164 2.93 -7.74 -11.58
CA ALA A 164 1.96 -8.60 -12.26
C ALA A 164 1.64 -8.09 -13.68
N PRO A 165 1.96 -8.84 -14.75
CA PRO A 165 1.63 -8.43 -16.13
C PRO A 165 0.14 -8.20 -16.35
N ALA A 166 -0.72 -8.97 -15.66
CA ALA A 166 -2.18 -8.79 -15.68
C ALA A 166 -2.60 -7.35 -15.35
N SER A 167 -1.87 -6.69 -14.45
CA SER A 167 -2.14 -5.36 -13.91
C SER A 167 -1.17 -4.29 -14.43
N ALA A 168 -0.42 -4.59 -15.50
CA ALA A 168 0.45 -3.61 -16.14
C ALA A 168 -0.36 -2.48 -16.80
N VAL A 169 0.23 -1.29 -16.88
CA VAL A 169 -0.44 -0.10 -17.40
C VAL A 169 -0.19 0.02 -18.90
N LEU A 170 -1.26 0.05 -19.69
CA LEU A 170 -1.19 0.20 -21.15
C LEU A 170 -0.61 1.55 -21.52
N LEU A 171 0.35 1.56 -22.45
CA LEU A 171 0.89 2.79 -23.03
C LEU A 171 0.26 3.05 -24.41
N SER A 172 0.39 4.27 -24.92
CA SER A 172 -0.09 4.65 -26.25
C SER A 172 1.06 4.75 -27.25
N PRO A 173 0.92 4.30 -28.51
CA PRO A 173 1.97 4.37 -29.53
C PRO A 173 2.10 5.77 -30.12
N THR A 174 2.47 6.75 -29.29
CA THR A 174 2.46 8.18 -29.63
C THR A 174 3.42 8.54 -30.78
N SER A 175 4.53 7.81 -30.93
CA SER A 175 5.46 7.95 -32.05
C SER A 175 6.06 6.57 -32.38
N TYR A 176 5.23 5.69 -32.96
CA TYR A 176 5.59 4.29 -33.18
C TYR A 176 6.98 4.12 -33.85
N PRO A 177 7.87 3.26 -33.31
CA PRO A 177 7.64 2.23 -32.29
C PRO A 177 7.85 2.68 -30.83
N THR A 178 7.82 3.98 -30.54
CA THR A 178 7.83 4.51 -29.18
C THR A 178 6.42 4.59 -28.61
N TRP A 179 6.26 4.04 -27.40
CA TRP A 179 5.03 4.02 -26.64
C TRP A 179 5.17 4.85 -25.38
N THR A 180 4.20 5.71 -25.09
CA THR A 180 4.24 6.59 -23.92
C THR A 180 2.91 6.63 -23.20
N GLY A 181 2.95 6.82 -21.89
CA GLY A 181 1.77 7.05 -21.06
C GLY A 181 2.13 7.79 -19.79
N THR A 182 1.27 8.73 -19.38
CA THR A 182 1.41 9.41 -18.09
C THR A 182 0.58 8.66 -17.06
N ILE A 183 1.24 8.21 -15.99
CA ILE A 183 0.63 7.47 -14.89
C ILE A 183 0.55 8.40 -13.70
N SER A 184 -0.68 8.69 -13.27
CA SER A 184 -0.98 9.55 -12.14
C SER A 184 -1.17 8.74 -10.85
N GLY A 185 -1.34 9.43 -9.72
CA GLY A 185 -1.62 8.76 -8.45
C GLY A 185 -0.40 8.05 -7.85
N LEU A 186 0.80 8.39 -8.29
CA LEU A 186 2.03 7.78 -7.77
C LEU A 186 2.34 8.35 -6.38
N PRO A 187 2.86 7.52 -5.46
CA PRO A 187 3.36 8.02 -4.18
C PRO A 187 4.55 8.94 -4.39
N ALA A 188 4.56 10.07 -3.69
CA ALA A 188 5.69 10.99 -3.70
C ALA A 188 6.90 10.37 -2.96
N ASN A 189 8.11 10.86 -3.24
CA ASN A 189 9.36 10.42 -2.60
C ASN A 189 9.58 8.90 -2.57
N THR A 190 9.08 8.18 -3.56
CA THR A 190 9.07 6.71 -3.58
C THR A 190 10.00 6.19 -4.65
N ALA A 191 10.90 5.29 -4.25
CA ALA A 191 11.75 4.55 -5.19
C ALA A 191 10.89 3.54 -5.96
N ILE A 192 10.89 3.66 -7.30
CA ILE A 192 10.16 2.81 -8.22
C ILE A 192 11.15 2.09 -9.13
N THR A 193 11.01 0.77 -9.20
CA THR A 193 11.58 -0.04 -10.28
C THR A 193 10.48 -0.54 -11.21
N TRP A 194 10.75 -0.58 -12.52
CA TRP A 194 9.77 -0.94 -13.55
C TRP A 194 10.43 -1.45 -14.84
N LYS A 195 9.62 -2.03 -15.75
CA LYS A 195 10.01 -2.50 -17.08
C LYS A 195 8.89 -2.30 -18.10
N CYS A 196 9.29 -2.21 -19.37
CA CYS A 196 8.39 -2.40 -20.51
C CYS A 196 8.06 -3.88 -20.70
N ILE A 197 6.81 -4.20 -21.02
CA ILE A 197 6.39 -5.52 -21.47
C ILE A 197 5.56 -5.43 -22.74
N LYS A 198 5.64 -6.45 -23.59
CA LYS A 198 4.69 -6.66 -24.70
C LYS A 198 3.71 -7.75 -24.28
N ARG A 199 2.43 -7.55 -24.55
CA ARG A 199 1.37 -8.48 -24.16
C ARG A 199 0.22 -8.47 -25.16
N GLN A 200 -0.37 -9.64 -25.41
CA GLN A 200 -1.63 -9.75 -26.15
C GLN A 200 -2.77 -9.01 -25.45
N GLU A 201 -3.60 -8.32 -26.21
CA GLU A 201 -4.84 -7.68 -25.75
C GLU A 201 -5.94 -8.71 -25.51
N ALA A 202 -5.99 -9.75 -26.34
CA ALA A 202 -7.04 -10.76 -26.27
C ALA A 202 -6.96 -11.55 -24.95
N ASN A 203 -8.10 -11.63 -24.25
CA ASN A 203 -8.27 -12.38 -23.00
C ASN A 203 -7.42 -11.90 -21.81
N TYR A 204 -6.80 -10.72 -21.89
CA TYR A 204 -6.04 -10.09 -20.80
C TYR A 204 -5.12 -11.07 -20.04
N PRO A 205 -4.14 -11.69 -20.71
CA PRO A 205 -3.36 -12.76 -20.11
C PRO A 205 -2.57 -12.28 -18.90
N ALA A 206 -2.36 -13.20 -17.96
CA ALA A 206 -1.54 -12.95 -16.78
C ALA A 206 -0.03 -12.96 -17.08
N THR A 207 0.36 -13.29 -18.32
CA THR A 207 1.74 -13.37 -18.79
C THR A 207 2.08 -12.23 -19.75
N ALA A 208 3.36 -11.96 -19.93
CA ALA A 208 3.87 -11.09 -20.98
C ALA A 208 4.51 -11.93 -22.08
N ASP A 209 4.37 -11.51 -23.34
CA ASP A 209 5.01 -12.15 -24.49
C ASP A 209 6.50 -11.83 -24.55
N ALA A 210 6.87 -10.62 -24.12
CA ALA A 210 8.26 -10.18 -24.03
C ALA A 210 8.43 -9.18 -22.88
N TRP A 211 9.56 -9.29 -22.19
CA TRP A 211 10.01 -8.32 -21.21
C TRP A 211 11.15 -7.49 -21.77
N GLN A 212 11.24 -6.23 -21.34
CA GLN A 212 12.42 -5.41 -21.55
C GLN A 212 13.68 -6.18 -21.13
N PRO A 213 14.73 -6.26 -21.98
CA PRO A 213 15.96 -6.92 -21.62
C PRO A 213 16.74 -6.13 -20.54
N GLY A 214 17.75 -6.77 -19.95
CA GLY A 214 18.64 -6.15 -18.97
C GLY A 214 18.00 -5.90 -17.60
N SER A 215 18.59 -4.97 -16.85
CA SER A 215 18.15 -4.59 -15.50
C SER A 215 16.81 -3.84 -15.51
N ASN A 216 16.18 -3.73 -14.35
CA ASN A 216 14.99 -2.89 -14.18
C ASN A 216 15.35 -1.42 -14.37
N ASN A 217 14.45 -0.65 -14.98
CA ASN A 217 14.52 0.81 -14.93
C ASN A 217 14.24 1.23 -13.49
N ALA A 218 14.93 2.25 -12.99
CA ALA A 218 14.77 2.72 -11.61
C ALA A 218 14.77 4.24 -11.57
N PHE A 219 13.88 4.81 -10.75
CA PHE A 219 13.85 6.23 -10.44
C PHE A 219 13.14 6.46 -9.09
N SER A 220 13.24 7.67 -8.55
CA SER A 220 12.42 8.09 -7.41
C SER A 220 11.47 9.20 -7.84
N THR A 221 10.20 9.07 -7.44
CA THR A 221 9.22 10.13 -7.64
C THR A 221 9.60 11.39 -6.84
N PRO A 222 9.29 12.59 -7.35
CA PRO A 222 9.55 13.83 -6.64
C PRO A 222 8.62 13.97 -5.42
N ALA A 223 8.92 14.93 -4.56
CA ALA A 223 8.06 15.28 -3.43
C ALA A 223 6.71 15.88 -3.86
N THR A 224 6.70 16.63 -4.96
CA THR A 224 5.53 17.26 -5.56
C THR A 224 5.73 17.41 -7.08
N GLY A 225 4.65 17.72 -7.80
CA GLY A 225 4.69 18.07 -9.22
C GLY A 225 4.29 16.93 -10.15
N SER A 226 4.49 17.14 -11.45
CA SER A 226 4.15 16.17 -12.49
C SER A 226 5.08 16.34 -13.70
N GLY A 227 5.26 15.25 -14.45
CA GLY A 227 5.79 15.32 -15.81
C GLY A 227 7.29 15.06 -15.98
N ARG A 228 7.95 14.35 -15.04
CA ARG A 228 9.25 13.75 -15.39
C ARG A 228 9.00 12.56 -16.29
N THR A 229 10.01 12.23 -17.08
CA THR A 229 9.97 11.07 -17.97
C THR A 229 10.95 10.02 -17.47
N SER A 230 10.48 8.79 -17.32
CA SER A 230 11.32 7.60 -17.15
C SER A 230 11.24 6.78 -18.44
N ALA A 231 12.39 6.35 -18.95
CA ALA A 231 12.48 5.64 -20.23
C ALA A 231 13.04 4.23 -20.07
N GLY A 232 12.46 3.29 -20.81
CA GLY A 232 12.98 1.96 -21.10
C GLY A 232 13.08 1.73 -22.60
N SER A 233 13.70 0.63 -23.00
CA SER A 233 13.77 0.19 -24.41
C SER A 233 13.76 -1.32 -24.48
N PHE A 234 12.98 -1.87 -25.43
CA PHE A 234 13.19 -3.24 -25.88
C PHE A 234 14.50 -3.38 -26.64
#